data_AF-B4FEY2-F1
#
_entry.id   AF-B4FEY2-F1
#
_cell.length_a   1.000
_cell.length_b   1.000
_cell.length_c   1.000
_cell.angle_alpha   90.00
_cell.angle_beta   90.00
_cell.angle_gamma   90.00
#
_symmetry.space_group_name_H-M   'P 1'
#
loop_
_entity.id
_entity.type
_entity.pdbx_description
1 polymer ?
#
loop_
_entity_poly.entity_id
_entity_poly.type
_entity_poly.pdbx_seq_one_letter_code
_entity_poly.pdbx_strand_id
1 'polypeptide(L)'
;MQSSSMKREISEAHDTIRFGINAGVKADLAPPHPLQSTIQSETKFWADKKKFGTDAIYGSALNIRKDLDAQILSRFQRPPGALPSSLLGYEALTGSLDDFGFEDYLNMPHDSDSFRQPDMHHGMEVRLGLSKGPICPSFN
;
A
#
# COMPACT_ATOMS: atom_id res chain seq x y z
N MET A 1 -3.80 -65.12 -6.27
CA MET A 1 -4.38 -64.20 -7.29
C MET A 1 -4.59 -62.85 -6.62
N GLN A 2 -4.10 -61.78 -7.26
CA GLN A 2 -4.20 -60.37 -6.82
C GLN A 2 -5.64 -59.88 -6.81
N SER A 3 -5.97 -58.91 -5.94
CA SER A 3 -6.66 -57.71 -6.41
C SER A 3 -6.33 -56.49 -5.55
N SER A 4 -5.71 -55.52 -6.23
CA SER A 4 -5.50 -54.11 -5.90
C SER A 4 -6.71 -53.43 -5.24
N SER A 5 -6.49 -52.71 -4.13
CA SER A 5 -7.43 -51.70 -3.62
C SER A 5 -7.08 -50.34 -4.20
N MET A 6 -8.05 -49.79 -4.92
CA MET A 6 -8.05 -48.53 -5.67
C MET A 6 -7.44 -47.33 -4.94
N LYS A 7 -6.61 -46.57 -5.67
CA LYS A 7 -6.30 -45.17 -5.35
C LYS A 7 -7.52 -44.33 -5.71
N ARG A 8 -8.05 -43.56 -4.74
CA ARG A 8 -9.10 -42.56 -5.01
C ARG A 8 -8.46 -41.39 -5.77
N GLU A 9 -8.78 -41.23 -7.04
CA GLU A 9 -8.53 -39.98 -7.76
C GLU A 9 -9.54 -38.94 -7.31
N ILE A 10 -9.11 -38.00 -6.48
CA ILE A 10 -9.84 -36.75 -6.25
C ILE A 10 -9.42 -35.81 -7.38
N SER A 11 -9.97 -36.03 -8.57
CA SER A 11 -9.99 -35.03 -9.63
C SER A 11 -11.44 -34.62 -9.81
N GLU A 12 -11.92 -33.76 -8.90
CA GLU A 12 -13.21 -33.12 -9.05
C GLU A 12 -13.21 -32.36 -10.39
N ALA A 13 -14.25 -32.57 -11.20
CA ALA A 13 -14.40 -31.92 -12.49
C ALA A 13 -14.55 -30.41 -12.26
N HIS A 14 -13.50 -29.67 -12.56
CA HIS A 14 -13.44 -28.23 -12.37
C HIS A 14 -14.47 -27.51 -13.27
N ASP A 15 -15.44 -26.84 -12.64
CA ASP A 15 -16.51 -26.10 -13.33
C ASP A 15 -15.96 -24.79 -13.95
N THR A 16 -15.55 -24.88 -15.22
CA THR A 16 -14.94 -23.78 -15.98
C THR A 16 -15.89 -22.63 -16.27
N ILE A 17 -17.21 -22.83 -16.26
CA ILE A 17 -18.17 -21.76 -16.57
C ILE A 17 -18.45 -20.85 -15.37
N ARG A 18 -18.28 -21.36 -14.15
CA ARG A 18 -18.40 -20.55 -12.92
C ARG A 18 -17.09 -19.97 -12.45
N PHE A 19 -16.02 -20.76 -12.52
CA PHE A 19 -14.73 -20.38 -11.94
C PHE A 19 -13.72 -19.91 -12.99
N GLY A 20 -13.95 -20.17 -14.28
CA GLY A 20 -13.06 -19.75 -15.37
C GLY A 20 -12.01 -20.80 -15.72
N ILE A 21 -11.51 -20.77 -16.95
CA ILE A 21 -10.59 -21.78 -17.53
C ILE A 21 -9.29 -22.01 -16.74
N ASN A 22 -8.88 -21.07 -15.88
CA ASN A 22 -7.66 -21.14 -15.08
C ASN A 22 -7.91 -21.30 -13.57
N ALA A 23 -9.12 -21.63 -13.11
CA ALA A 23 -9.44 -21.64 -11.67
C ALA A 23 -9.36 -23.01 -10.99
N GLY A 24 -8.56 -23.93 -11.55
CA GLY A 24 -8.25 -25.20 -10.90
C GLY A 24 -7.01 -25.09 -10.02
N VAL A 25 -6.92 -25.94 -8.99
CA VAL A 25 -5.69 -26.12 -8.19
C VAL A 25 -4.46 -26.34 -9.08
N LYS A 26 -4.63 -27.02 -10.23
CA LYS A 26 -3.55 -27.24 -11.20
C LYS A 26 -3.04 -25.98 -11.90
N ALA A 27 -3.88 -24.96 -12.06
CA ALA A 27 -3.50 -23.69 -12.66
C ALA A 27 -2.76 -22.78 -11.66
N ASP A 28 -3.14 -22.83 -10.37
CA ASP A 28 -2.36 -22.20 -9.28
C ASP A 28 -0.98 -22.85 -9.08
N LEU A 29 -0.87 -24.15 -9.39
CA LEU A 29 0.40 -24.88 -9.40
C LEU A 29 1.21 -24.67 -10.70
N ALA A 30 0.66 -24.00 -11.70
CA ALA A 30 1.38 -23.76 -12.95
C ALA A 30 2.56 -22.81 -12.69
N PRO A 31 3.75 -23.07 -13.29
CA PRO A 31 4.88 -22.17 -13.14
C PRO A 31 4.49 -20.75 -13.61
N PRO A 32 4.68 -19.72 -12.77
CA PRO A 32 4.45 -18.35 -13.19
C PRO A 32 5.33 -18.01 -14.37
N HIS A 33 4.88 -17.03 -15.17
CA HIS A 33 5.63 -16.55 -16.31
C HIS A 33 7.06 -16.14 -15.87
N PRO A 34 8.13 -16.49 -16.60
CA PRO A 34 9.51 -16.26 -16.16
C PRO A 34 9.78 -14.80 -15.78
N LEU A 35 9.22 -13.84 -16.53
CA LEU A 35 9.31 -12.42 -16.22
C LEU A 35 8.66 -12.06 -14.87
N GLN A 36 7.52 -12.67 -14.53
CA GLN A 36 6.87 -12.44 -13.25
C GLN A 36 7.74 -12.93 -12.09
N SER A 37 8.36 -14.11 -12.25
CA SER A 37 9.29 -14.65 -11.27
C SER A 37 10.50 -13.72 -11.06
N THR A 38 11.08 -13.20 -12.14
CA THR A 38 12.19 -12.24 -12.06
C THR A 38 11.78 -10.97 -11.31
N ILE A 39 10.65 -10.35 -11.68
CA ILE A 39 10.15 -9.14 -11.02
C ILE A 39 9.93 -9.39 -9.53
N GLN A 40 9.21 -10.46 -9.16
CA GLN A 40 8.94 -10.78 -7.75
C GLN A 40 10.22 -11.07 -6.96
N SER A 41 11.22 -11.67 -7.60
CA SER A 41 12.51 -11.94 -6.94
C SER A 41 13.29 -10.66 -6.69
N GLU A 42 13.25 -9.69 -7.62
CA GLU A 42 13.90 -8.39 -7.46
C GLU A 42 13.21 -7.56 -6.38
N THR A 43 11.87 -7.50 -6.37
CA THR A 43 11.14 -6.75 -5.33
C THR A 43 11.42 -7.31 -3.95
N LYS A 44 11.44 -8.63 -3.81
CA LYS A 44 11.81 -9.31 -2.55
C LYS A 44 13.25 -9.03 -2.16
N PHE A 45 14.19 -9.12 -3.10
CA PHE A 45 15.61 -8.84 -2.85
C PHE A 45 15.82 -7.42 -2.30
N TRP A 46 15.18 -6.41 -2.91
CA TRP A 46 15.28 -5.03 -2.45
C TRP A 46 14.59 -4.83 -1.09
N ALA A 47 13.44 -5.46 -0.86
CA ALA A 47 12.77 -5.42 0.44
C ALA A 47 13.62 -6.03 1.56
N ASP A 48 14.25 -7.18 1.31
CA ASP A 48 15.15 -7.85 2.25
C ASP A 48 16.40 -7.00 2.53
N LYS A 49 16.95 -6.35 1.50
CA LYS A 49 18.11 -5.44 1.64
C LYS A 49 17.77 -4.19 2.45
N LYS A 50 16.60 -3.57 2.22
CA LYS A 50 16.09 -2.44 3.02
C LYS A 50 15.92 -2.87 4.48
N LYS A 51 15.30 -4.03 4.72
CA LYS A 51 15.09 -4.61 6.06
C LYS A 51 16.42 -4.88 6.77
N PHE A 52 17.38 -5.48 6.07
CA PHE A 52 18.71 -5.78 6.63
C PHE A 52 19.41 -4.55 7.21
N GLY A 53 19.37 -3.41 6.50
CA GLY A 53 19.95 -2.16 7.00
C GLY A 53 19.29 -1.68 8.29
N THR A 54 17.96 -1.72 8.36
CA THR A 54 17.23 -1.32 9.57
C THR A 54 17.41 -2.30 10.73
N ASP A 55 17.51 -3.58 10.45
CA ASP A 55 17.72 -4.64 11.45
C ASP A 55 19.12 -4.54 12.06
N ALA A 56 20.13 -4.17 11.27
CA ALA A 56 21.47 -3.90 11.79
C ALA A 56 21.52 -2.70 12.76
N ILE A 57 20.65 -1.70 12.58
CA ILE A 57 20.59 -0.51 13.43
C ILE A 57 19.82 -0.77 14.72
N TYR A 58 18.65 -1.40 14.61
CA TYR A 58 17.70 -1.53 15.71
C TYR A 58 17.69 -2.91 16.38
N GLY A 59 18.27 -3.92 15.73
CA GLY A 59 18.34 -5.29 16.22
C GLY A 59 16.97 -5.86 16.62
N SER A 60 16.91 -6.51 17.78
CA SER A 60 15.68 -7.13 18.30
C SER A 60 14.52 -6.14 18.53
N ALA A 61 14.80 -4.85 18.64
CA ALA A 61 13.79 -3.82 18.84
C ALA A 61 13.12 -3.34 17.53
N LEU A 62 13.59 -3.79 16.36
CA LEU A 62 13.10 -3.33 15.04
C LEU A 62 11.57 -3.42 14.92
N ASN A 63 10.98 -4.56 15.32
CA ASN A 63 9.54 -4.78 15.17
C ASN A 63 8.72 -3.80 16.01
N ILE A 64 9.15 -3.55 17.26
CA ILE A 64 8.47 -2.61 18.16
C ILE A 64 8.60 -1.18 17.64
N ARG A 65 9.80 -0.80 17.17
CA ARG A 65 10.04 0.52 16.57
C ARG A 65 9.14 0.75 15.36
N LYS A 66 9.08 -0.24 14.44
CA LYS A 66 8.24 -0.16 13.24
C LYS A 66 6.76 -0.01 13.58
N ASP A 67 6.27 -0.74 14.58
CA ASP A 67 4.87 -0.63 15.03
C ASP A 67 4.58 0.75 15.66
N LEU A 68 5.46 1.24 16.53
CA LEU A 68 5.34 2.59 17.10
C LEU A 68 5.36 3.67 16.02
N ASP A 69 6.29 3.59 15.07
CA ASP A 69 6.38 4.54 13.96
C ASP A 69 5.12 4.49 13.10
N ALA A 70 4.57 3.31 12.81
CA ALA A 70 3.32 3.15 12.08
C ALA A 70 2.13 3.81 12.82
N GLN A 71 2.04 3.63 14.14
CA GLN A 71 0.98 4.23 14.95
C GLN A 71 1.07 5.75 15.05
N ILE A 72 2.29 6.30 15.09
CA ILE A 72 2.51 7.76 15.13
C ILE A 72 2.20 8.37 13.77
N LEU A 73 2.73 7.77 12.69
CA LEU A 73 2.65 8.33 11.35
C LEU A 73 1.25 8.20 10.73
N SER A 74 0.49 7.16 11.08
CA SER A 74 -0.91 6.99 10.63
C SER A 74 -1.88 8.02 11.21
N ARG A 75 -1.51 8.69 12.32
CA ARG A 75 -2.36 9.68 12.99
C ARG A 75 -2.09 11.12 12.58
N PHE A 76 -1.01 11.38 11.84
CA PHE A 76 -0.62 12.73 11.49
C PHE A 76 -1.63 13.33 10.49
N GLN A 77 -2.44 14.27 10.97
CA GLN A 77 -3.44 14.94 10.15
C GLN A 77 -3.11 16.43 10.02
N ARG A 78 -3.06 16.88 8.76
CA ARG A 78 -3.04 18.29 8.40
C ARG A 78 -4.33 18.97 8.93
N PRO A 79 -4.30 20.27 9.27
CA PRO A 79 -5.53 20.99 9.62
C PRO A 79 -6.62 20.75 8.56
N PRO A 80 -7.89 20.62 8.98
CA PRO A 80 -8.98 20.30 8.06
C PRO A 80 -9.03 21.28 6.89
N GLY A 81 -9.00 20.79 5.66
CA GLY A 81 -8.96 21.64 4.48
C GLY A 81 -9.18 20.84 3.20
N ALA A 82 -9.17 21.52 2.06
CA ALA A 82 -9.46 20.92 0.75
C ALA A 82 -8.45 19.83 0.32
N LEU A 83 -7.27 19.80 0.94
CA LEU A 83 -6.25 18.79 0.67
C LEU A 83 -6.35 17.64 1.68
N PRO A 84 -6.48 16.38 1.21
CA PRO A 84 -6.27 15.24 2.10
C PRO A 84 -4.86 15.29 2.69
N SER A 85 -4.68 14.80 3.92
CA SER A 85 -3.34 14.59 4.44
C SER A 85 -2.70 13.44 3.68
N SER A 86 -1.71 13.72 2.84
CA SER A 86 -0.76 12.71 2.39
C SER A 86 -0.03 12.24 3.64
N LEU A 87 -0.26 10.99 4.05
CA LEU A 87 0.39 10.41 5.21
C LEU A 87 1.82 10.04 4.80
N LEU A 88 2.57 10.99 4.26
CA LEU A 88 3.81 10.78 3.52
C LEU A 88 4.82 9.95 4.31
N GLY A 89 4.93 10.21 5.63
CA GLY A 89 5.79 9.41 6.49
C GLY A 89 5.31 7.97 6.63
N TYR A 90 4.00 7.74 6.74
CA TYR A 90 3.40 6.41 6.78
C TYR A 90 3.55 5.67 5.45
N GLU A 91 3.39 6.37 4.32
CA GLU A 91 3.60 5.86 2.97
C GLU A 91 5.07 5.48 2.74
N ALA A 92 6.01 6.29 3.23
CA ALA A 92 7.44 5.96 3.22
C ALA A 92 7.75 4.72 4.07
N LEU A 93 7.11 4.58 5.24
CA LEU A 93 7.30 3.44 6.14
C LEU A 93 6.74 2.14 5.57
N THR A 94 5.56 2.22 4.93
CA THR A 94 4.90 1.08 4.30
C THR A 94 5.50 0.71 2.95
N GLY A 95 6.23 1.64 2.33
CA GLY A 95 6.84 1.47 1.02
C GLY A 95 5.91 1.83 -0.14
N SER A 96 4.68 2.27 0.14
CA SER A 96 3.74 2.72 -0.90
C SER A 96 4.15 4.02 -1.57
N LEU A 97 5.07 4.78 -0.96
CA LEU A 97 5.60 6.02 -1.53
C LEU A 97 6.39 5.79 -2.84
N ASP A 98 7.05 4.64 -2.96
CA ASP A 98 7.83 4.29 -4.15
C ASP A 98 6.98 3.63 -5.26
N ASP A 99 5.72 3.28 -4.96
CA ASP A 99 4.81 2.60 -5.87
C ASP A 99 4.02 3.61 -6.71
N PHE A 100 3.92 3.35 -8.01
CA PHE A 100 3.09 4.12 -8.94
C PHE A 100 1.71 3.48 -9.08
N GLY A 101 0.69 4.21 -8.64
CA GLY A 101 -0.71 3.84 -8.77
C GLY A 101 -1.33 4.29 -10.09
N PHE A 102 -2.55 3.84 -10.34
CA PHE A 102 -3.35 4.30 -11.48
C PHE A 102 -3.63 5.81 -11.42
N GLU A 103 -3.93 6.30 -10.22
CA GLU A 103 -4.28 7.70 -9.99
C GLU A 103 -3.13 8.66 -10.32
N ASP A 104 -1.87 8.20 -10.23
CA ASP A 104 -0.69 9.01 -10.57
C ASP A 104 -0.58 9.27 -12.09
N TYR A 105 -1.23 8.43 -12.91
CA TYR A 105 -1.36 8.71 -14.35
C TYR A 105 -2.46 9.72 -14.64
N LEU A 106 -3.35 9.96 -13.69
CA LEU A 106 -4.42 10.93 -13.83
C LEU A 106 -3.91 12.28 -13.35
N ASN A 107 -4.08 13.32 -14.16
CA ASN A 107 -3.86 14.69 -13.71
C ASN A 107 -5.03 15.10 -12.81
N MET A 108 -5.09 14.57 -11.61
CA MET A 108 -6.16 14.87 -10.66
C MET A 108 -6.14 16.38 -10.36
N PRO A 109 -7.31 17.03 -10.20
CA PRO A 109 -7.37 18.48 -9.98
C PRO A 109 -6.54 18.96 -8.79
N HIS A 110 -6.30 18.11 -7.79
CA HIS A 110 -5.50 18.44 -6.60
C HIS A 110 -3.98 18.40 -6.84
N ASP A 111 -3.52 17.72 -7.88
CA ASP A 111 -2.11 17.66 -8.29
C ASP A 111 -1.77 18.68 -9.39
N SER A 112 -2.78 19.46 -9.82
CA SER A 112 -2.60 20.47 -10.85
C SER A 112 -1.76 21.65 -10.35
N ASP A 113 -0.91 22.20 -11.24
CA ASP A 113 -0.07 23.36 -10.92
C ASP A 113 -0.91 24.64 -10.69
N SER A 114 -2.16 24.64 -11.16
CA SER A 114 -3.15 25.69 -10.89
C SER A 114 -3.84 25.53 -9.52
N PHE A 115 -3.59 24.44 -8.80
CA PHE A 115 -4.16 24.20 -7.49
C PHE A 115 -3.58 25.18 -6.47
N ARG A 116 -4.43 26.07 -5.94
CA ARG A 116 -4.05 26.98 -4.86
C ARG A 116 -4.04 26.23 -3.53
N GLN A 117 -2.84 26.05 -2.97
CA GLN A 117 -2.67 25.46 -1.65
C GLN A 117 -3.43 26.29 -0.59
N PRO A 118 -4.27 25.66 0.25
CA PRO A 118 -4.93 26.34 1.36
C PRO A 118 -3.91 26.95 2.33
N ASP A 119 -4.23 28.11 2.93
CA ASP A 119 -3.42 28.71 3.98
C ASP A 119 -3.44 27.85 5.25
N MET A 120 -2.35 27.09 5.45
CA MET A 120 -2.18 26.18 6.59
C MET A 120 -1.98 26.92 7.91
N HIS A 121 -1.41 28.13 7.88
CA HIS A 121 -1.15 28.90 9.08
C HIS A 121 -2.48 29.36 9.68
N HIS A 122 -3.31 30.00 8.86
CA HIS A 122 -4.64 30.42 9.31
C HIS A 122 -5.52 29.23 9.71
N GLY A 123 -5.49 28.13 8.95
CA GLY A 123 -6.23 26.92 9.32
C GLY A 123 -5.83 26.35 10.69
N MET A 124 -4.55 26.45 11.04
CA MET A 124 -4.06 26.06 12.37
C MET A 124 -4.50 27.02 13.47
N GLU A 125 -4.48 28.32 13.22
CA GLU A 125 -4.98 29.33 14.17
C GLU A 125 -6.46 29.12 14.49
N VAL A 126 -7.29 28.85 13.48
CA VAL A 126 -8.73 28.54 13.68
C VAL A 126 -8.87 27.27 14.52
N ARG A 127 -8.08 26.23 14.23
CA ARG A 127 -8.09 24.96 14.99
C ARG A 127 -7.67 25.15 16.46
N LEU A 128 -6.70 26.02 16.72
CA LEU A 128 -6.24 26.37 18.07
C LEU A 128 -7.13 27.41 18.76
N GLY A 129 -8.13 27.96 18.06
CA GLY A 129 -9.02 29.00 18.59
C GLY A 129 -8.40 30.40 18.69
N LEU A 130 -7.24 30.62 18.04
CA LEU A 130 -6.53 31.89 17.99
C LEU A 130 -7.14 32.87 16.99
N SER A 131 -7.70 32.36 15.89
CA SER A 131 -8.41 33.15 14.87
C SER A 131 -9.86 32.66 14.69
N LYS A 132 -10.72 33.53 14.16
CA LYS A 132 -12.12 33.24 13.84
C LYS A 132 -12.29 33.24 12.33
N GLY A 133 -13.11 32.33 11.80
CA GLY A 133 -13.41 32.27 10.37
C GLY A 133 -13.45 30.84 9.82
N PRO A 134 -13.67 30.68 8.51
CA PRO A 134 -13.53 29.40 7.85
C PRO A 134 -12.07 28.93 7.89
N ILE A 135 -11.84 27.63 8.06
CA ILE A 135 -10.50 27.04 8.19
C ILE A 135 -9.63 27.28 6.95
N CYS A 136 -10.26 27.41 5.78
CA CYS A 136 -9.62 27.81 4.54
C CYS A 136 -10.38 29.02 3.96
N PRO A 137 -9.95 30.26 4.22
CA PRO A 137 -10.54 31.42 3.59
C PRO A 137 -10.23 31.35 2.09
N SER A 138 -11.26 31.15 1.27
CA SER A 138 -11.16 31.34 -0.16
C SER A 138 -11.03 32.84 -0.42
N PHE A 139 -9.85 33.30 -0.86
CA PHE A 139 -9.74 34.63 -1.44
C PHE A 139 -10.44 34.60 -2.81
N ASN A 140 -11.48 35.43 -2.97
CA ASN A 140 -12.07 35.74 -4.28
C ASN A 140 -11.02 36.31 -5.23
#